data_AF-A0A7C3QHA1-F1
#
_entry.id   AF-A0A7C3QHA1-F1
#
_cell.length_a   1.000
_cell.length_b   1.000
_cell.length_c   1.000
_cell.angle_alpha   90.00
_cell.angle_beta   90.00
_cell.angle_gamma   90.00
#
_symmetry.space_group_name_H-M   'P 1'
#
loop_
_entity.id
_entity.type
_entity.pdbx_description
1 polymer ?
#
loop_
_entity_poly.entity_id
_entity_poly.type
_entity_poly.pdbx_seq_one_letter_code
_entity_poly.pdbx_strand_id
1 'polypeptide(L)'
;DGDLFFSVQADNPAWVSAQLQPGNQTMYRADGQISKAEAHGEEVWANVTWEEDGERLQRIAFFRWQNGRLLHVPASNSYWGPTLREDTDWGQLSYAEIDQAWVEEIDRFTADTIAELCASGCLPDKLPLTLVLTPDYSQTAVPDRLNIPSPRLVALDKNGRPANIFWEQLRGRLEAFLTPAVIRFAVPPPRVRDGQALFNYERAAAAFMAARPEITVEIVALETLPKDPAVLALEFDGAAYPPTKAMLTAGLAADLTDFAYSDPDFDRADFYEQIWRGAEWRDRLWMMPLAAQMPVLYYDETAYEQAGMPEPSLRWTWAEMERDIATIVAAQPENSRLTWGFLDTGLDALFSYAWNWENDCRETASVLCQRPLPPQNVTAALDWYGQRVNQPGQMPDLSANIEELLGASAFLASSNWIGGERQFVLWNFQTSRRKAAVWVDLPVNYEHQLLLAPLGVAPFPGSDRFDGITPLWVQGAFISRQSERPYAVWQWLKFLSYQAPTPRMVPARPSVAKEIGYWQYLPRPLGNAMRAAFPFARPVTIEDQTRLTWEQVTAVASGKFTPAEAARRQPEAGWFGNNDTAP
;
A
#
# COMPACT_ATOMS: atom_id res chain seq x y z
N ASP A 1 -16.18 40.49 -1.99
CA ASP A 1 -15.32 41.47 -1.29
C ASP A 1 -14.32 40.80 -0.35
N GLY A 2 -13.64 39.74 -0.79
CA GLY A 2 -12.61 39.05 -0.02
C GLY A 2 -11.84 38.12 -0.93
N ASP A 3 -10.54 37.98 -0.69
CA ASP A 3 -9.70 37.02 -1.39
C ASP A 3 -10.27 35.62 -1.16
N LEU A 4 -10.64 34.96 -2.26
CA LEU A 4 -11.07 33.58 -2.22
C LEU A 4 -9.79 32.75 -2.02
N PHE A 5 -9.45 32.45 -0.77
CA PHE A 5 -8.39 31.50 -0.46
C PHE A 5 -8.91 30.10 -0.81
N PHE A 6 -8.54 29.62 -2.00
CA PHE A 6 -8.79 28.26 -2.42
C PHE A 6 -7.47 27.49 -2.39
N SER A 7 -7.51 26.25 -1.94
CA SER A 7 -6.41 25.32 -2.16
C SER A 7 -6.85 24.32 -3.22
N VAL A 8 -5.99 24.11 -4.22
CA VAL A 8 -6.19 23.03 -5.19
C VAL A 8 -5.79 21.68 -4.59
N GLN A 9 -5.06 21.69 -3.47
CA GLN A 9 -4.73 20.53 -2.65
C GLN A 9 -5.69 20.45 -1.45
N ALA A 10 -6.35 19.31 -1.31
CA ALA A 10 -7.31 19.07 -0.25
C ALA A 10 -7.10 17.64 0.22
N ASP A 11 -7.20 17.42 1.51
CA ASP A 11 -7.07 16.10 2.10
C ASP A 11 -8.36 15.28 1.88
N ASN A 12 -8.77 15.11 0.62
CA ASN A 12 -10.01 14.47 0.21
C ASN A 12 -9.73 13.22 -0.66
N PRO A 13 -9.98 12.01 -0.15
CA PRO A 13 -9.72 10.76 -0.88
C PRO A 13 -10.52 10.62 -2.19
N ALA A 14 -11.66 11.31 -2.32
CA ALA A 14 -12.44 11.31 -3.55
C ALA A 14 -11.70 11.99 -4.71
N TRP A 15 -10.74 12.87 -4.43
CA TRP A 15 -10.11 13.73 -5.43
C TRP A 15 -8.59 13.64 -5.47
N VAL A 16 -7.97 13.03 -4.47
CA VAL A 16 -6.50 12.98 -4.38
C VAL A 16 -5.85 12.38 -5.63
N SER A 17 -6.43 11.31 -6.18
CA SER A 17 -5.93 10.69 -7.40
C SER A 17 -5.90 11.67 -8.57
N ALA A 18 -6.82 12.63 -8.67
CA ALA A 18 -6.74 13.69 -9.66
C ALA A 18 -5.71 14.77 -9.30
N GLN A 19 -5.59 15.17 -8.03
CA GLN A 19 -4.61 16.18 -7.61
C GLN A 19 -3.16 15.73 -7.86
N LEU A 20 -2.93 14.42 -7.80
CA LEU A 20 -1.63 13.80 -8.07
C LEU A 20 -1.34 13.63 -9.57
N GLN A 21 -2.20 14.10 -10.48
CA GLN A 21 -1.91 14.08 -11.91
C GLN A 21 -0.75 15.04 -12.21
N PRO A 22 0.25 14.66 -13.03
CA PRO A 22 1.39 15.53 -13.34
C PRO A 22 0.98 16.94 -13.78
N GLY A 23 -0.01 17.08 -14.68
CA GLY A 23 -0.51 18.39 -15.11
C GLY A 23 -1.12 19.22 -13.97
N ASN A 24 -1.80 18.59 -13.02
CA ASN A 24 -2.35 19.28 -11.85
C ASN A 24 -1.25 19.70 -10.86
N GLN A 25 -0.20 18.88 -10.69
CA GLN A 25 0.95 19.26 -9.90
C GLN A 25 1.75 20.40 -10.55
N THR A 26 1.88 20.41 -11.88
CA THR A 26 2.55 21.51 -12.59
C THR A 26 1.77 22.81 -12.46
N MET A 27 0.46 22.79 -12.72
CA MET A 27 -0.41 23.96 -12.47
C MET A 27 -0.32 24.45 -11.02
N TYR A 28 -0.24 23.54 -10.04
CA TYR A 28 -0.10 23.92 -8.64
C TYR A 28 1.24 24.61 -8.36
N ARG A 29 2.35 24.07 -8.90
CA ARG A 29 3.69 24.68 -8.77
C ARG A 29 3.83 26.00 -9.52
N ALA A 30 3.00 26.23 -10.53
CA ALA A 30 2.95 27.46 -11.31
C ALA A 30 2.02 28.54 -10.70
N ASP A 31 1.60 28.38 -9.44
CA ASP A 31 0.73 29.32 -8.71
C ASP A 31 -0.54 29.70 -9.48
N GLY A 32 -1.25 28.70 -10.02
CA GLY A 32 -2.46 28.90 -10.82
C GLY A 32 -3.49 29.84 -10.18
N GLN A 33 -3.97 30.81 -10.96
CA GLN A 33 -4.85 31.89 -10.54
C GLN A 33 -6.29 31.68 -11.04
N ILE A 34 -7.28 31.97 -10.20
CA ILE A 34 -8.68 32.02 -10.69
C ILE A 34 -8.86 33.27 -11.54
N SER A 35 -9.08 33.06 -12.84
CA SER A 35 -9.37 34.12 -13.80
C SER A 35 -10.86 34.48 -13.86
N LYS A 36 -11.73 33.50 -13.53
CA LYS A 36 -13.19 33.64 -13.53
C LYS A 36 -13.80 32.64 -12.56
N ALA A 37 -14.80 33.04 -11.80
CA ALA A 37 -15.59 32.14 -10.96
C ALA A 37 -17.07 32.47 -11.09
N GLU A 38 -17.91 31.44 -11.21
CA GLU A 38 -19.35 31.55 -11.33
C GLU A 38 -20.03 30.68 -10.27
N ALA A 39 -21.01 31.24 -9.57
CA ALA A 39 -21.79 30.50 -8.58
C ALA A 39 -22.99 29.82 -9.24
N HIS A 40 -23.17 28.54 -8.93
CA HIS A 40 -24.21 27.65 -9.46
C HIS A 40 -24.85 26.88 -8.30
N GLY A 41 -25.75 27.55 -7.57
CA GLY A 41 -26.34 26.99 -6.35
C GLY A 41 -25.31 26.87 -5.23
N GLU A 42 -25.09 25.64 -4.74
CA GLU A 42 -24.04 25.35 -3.76
C GLU A 42 -22.65 25.15 -4.40
N GLU A 43 -22.57 25.12 -5.73
CA GLU A 43 -21.33 24.91 -6.45
C GLU A 43 -20.74 26.24 -6.96
N VAL A 44 -19.42 26.26 -7.12
CA VAL A 44 -18.69 27.32 -7.79
C VAL A 44 -17.85 26.69 -8.89
N TRP A 45 -18.01 27.17 -10.10
CA TRP A 45 -17.22 26.75 -11.26
C TRP A 45 -16.17 27.83 -11.52
N ALA A 46 -14.89 27.47 -11.42
CA ALA A 46 -13.81 28.42 -11.54
C ALA A 46 -12.86 28.04 -12.67
N ASN A 47 -12.52 29.02 -13.50
CA ASN A 47 -11.48 28.89 -14.52
C ASN A 47 -10.13 29.26 -13.91
N VAL A 48 -9.24 28.29 -13.78
CA VAL A 48 -7.90 28.46 -13.25
C VAL A 48 -6.93 28.63 -14.42
N THR A 49 -6.11 29.68 -14.38
CA THR A 49 -5.10 29.99 -15.40
C THR A 49 -3.70 29.96 -14.81
N TRP A 50 -2.73 29.41 -15.54
CA TRP A 50 -1.31 29.42 -15.19
C TRP A 50 -0.45 29.64 -16.44
N GLU A 51 0.84 29.90 -16.24
CA GLU A 51 1.82 30.00 -17.33
C GLU A 51 2.74 28.77 -17.26
N GLU A 52 2.97 28.12 -18.39
CA GLU A 52 3.86 26.97 -18.53
C GLU A 52 4.55 27.06 -19.90
N ASP A 53 5.88 26.96 -19.93
CA ASP A 53 6.69 27.08 -21.15
C ASP A 53 6.39 28.32 -22.03
N GLY A 54 5.96 29.42 -21.40
CA GLY A 54 5.62 30.67 -22.10
C GLY A 54 4.23 30.69 -22.73
N GLU A 55 3.41 29.67 -22.47
CA GLU A 55 2.01 29.60 -22.86
C GLU A 55 1.08 29.80 -21.67
N ARG A 56 0.06 30.63 -21.87
CA ARG A 56 -1.04 30.78 -20.91
C ARG A 56 -2.03 29.63 -21.09
N LEU A 57 -2.12 28.80 -20.06
CA LEU A 57 -3.04 27.67 -19.98
C LEU A 57 -4.23 28.00 -19.08
N GLN A 58 -5.34 27.30 -19.29
CA GLN A 58 -6.54 27.43 -18.46
C GLN A 58 -7.29 26.10 -18.32
N ARG A 59 -7.96 25.89 -17.19
CA ARG A 59 -8.80 24.71 -16.96
C ARG A 59 -9.96 25.00 -16.01
N ILE A 60 -10.98 24.15 -16.05
CA ILE A 60 -12.09 24.19 -15.10
C ILE A 60 -11.71 23.51 -13.79
N ALA A 61 -12.08 24.14 -12.68
CA ALA A 61 -12.05 23.59 -11.34
C ALA A 61 -13.43 23.76 -10.70
N PHE A 62 -13.84 22.77 -9.91
CA PHE A 62 -15.15 22.76 -9.26
C PHE A 62 -14.99 22.88 -7.76
N PHE A 63 -15.86 23.65 -7.16
CA PHE A 63 -15.93 23.80 -5.72
C PHE A 63 -17.37 23.70 -5.24
N ARG A 64 -17.55 23.35 -3.97
CA ARG A 64 -18.85 23.27 -3.31
C ARG A 64 -18.80 23.91 -1.93
N TRP A 65 -19.82 24.70 -1.59
CA TRP A 65 -20.01 25.23 -0.26
C TRP A 65 -20.42 24.11 0.69
N GLN A 66 -19.65 23.92 1.75
CA GLN A 66 -19.94 22.96 2.81
C GLN A 66 -19.49 23.54 4.15
N ASN A 67 -20.41 23.61 5.13
CA ASN A 67 -20.13 24.09 6.49
C ASN A 67 -19.44 25.46 6.54
N GLY A 68 -19.88 26.41 5.70
CA GLY A 68 -19.32 27.77 5.65
C GLY A 68 -17.93 27.86 5.01
N ARG A 69 -17.46 26.79 4.35
CA ARG A 69 -16.20 26.75 3.59
C ARG A 69 -16.47 26.35 2.16
N LEU A 70 -15.65 26.86 1.23
CA LEU A 70 -15.67 26.43 -0.15
C LEU A 70 -14.63 25.31 -0.33
N LEU A 71 -15.08 24.10 -0.66
CA LEU A 71 -14.23 22.92 -0.80
C LEU A 71 -14.14 22.51 -2.27
N HIS A 72 -12.93 22.19 -2.74
CA HIS A 72 -12.75 21.67 -4.09
C HIS A 72 -13.43 20.30 -4.24
N VAL A 73 -14.11 20.08 -5.36
CA VAL A 73 -14.81 18.82 -5.70
C VAL A 73 -14.34 18.29 -7.05
N PRO A 74 -14.41 16.96 -7.28
CA PRO A 74 -13.78 16.35 -8.45
C PRO A 74 -14.44 16.69 -9.79
N ALA A 75 -15.76 16.85 -9.77
CA ALA A 75 -16.59 17.10 -10.94
C ALA A 75 -17.89 17.80 -10.51
N SER A 76 -18.55 18.47 -11.46
CA SER A 76 -19.93 18.96 -11.31
C SER A 76 -20.83 18.28 -12.33
N ASN A 77 -21.83 17.52 -11.87
CA ASN A 77 -22.78 16.85 -12.78
C ASN A 77 -23.58 17.85 -13.63
N SER A 78 -23.78 19.07 -13.13
CA SER A 78 -24.50 20.13 -13.85
C SER A 78 -23.66 20.87 -14.88
N TYR A 79 -22.33 20.81 -14.81
CA TYR A 79 -21.45 21.52 -15.74
C TYR A 79 -21.39 20.86 -17.12
N TRP A 80 -21.34 19.53 -17.15
CA TRP A 80 -20.98 18.77 -18.34
C TRP A 80 -22.10 18.68 -19.39
N GLY A 81 -23.36 18.74 -18.95
CA GLY A 81 -24.50 18.42 -19.81
C GLY A 81 -24.66 16.92 -20.07
N PRO A 82 -25.57 16.51 -20.98
CA PRO A 82 -25.76 15.12 -21.33
C PRO A 82 -24.52 14.51 -22.01
N THR A 83 -24.35 13.21 -21.87
CA THR A 83 -23.36 12.46 -22.64
C THR A 83 -23.88 12.20 -24.06
N LEU A 84 -23.10 12.61 -25.05
CA LEU A 84 -23.33 12.38 -26.47
C LEU A 84 -22.37 11.29 -26.99
N ARG A 85 -22.70 10.74 -28.15
CA ARG A 85 -21.92 9.71 -28.84
C ARG A 85 -21.87 10.00 -30.34
N GLU A 86 -20.70 9.86 -30.92
CA GLU A 86 -20.43 9.94 -32.35
C GLU A 86 -19.84 8.60 -32.80
N ASP A 87 -20.42 7.99 -33.82
CA ASP A 87 -19.82 6.82 -34.47
C ASP A 87 -18.79 7.30 -35.50
N THR A 88 -17.60 6.70 -35.47
CA THR A 88 -16.45 7.10 -36.28
C THR A 88 -15.91 5.91 -37.07
N ASP A 89 -15.01 6.15 -38.03
CA ASP A 89 -14.40 5.06 -38.82
C ASP A 89 -13.52 4.12 -37.98
N TRP A 90 -13.02 4.59 -36.84
CA TRP A 90 -12.18 3.81 -35.91
C TRP A 90 -12.96 3.25 -34.71
N GLY A 91 -14.23 3.61 -34.53
CA GLY A 91 -15.07 3.10 -33.44
C GLY A 91 -16.12 4.12 -32.97
N GLN A 92 -16.06 4.49 -31.69
CA GLN A 92 -17.03 5.41 -31.09
C GLN A 92 -16.34 6.44 -30.19
N LEU A 93 -16.75 7.69 -30.30
CA LEU A 93 -16.36 8.79 -29.41
C LEU A 93 -17.54 9.15 -28.50
N SER A 94 -17.37 8.99 -27.19
CA SER A 94 -18.33 9.42 -26.16
C SER A 94 -17.79 10.67 -25.46
N TYR A 95 -18.62 11.71 -25.35
CA TYR A 95 -18.21 13.00 -24.80
C TYR A 95 -19.37 13.72 -24.11
N ALA A 96 -19.08 14.72 -23.29
CA ALA A 96 -20.09 15.59 -22.70
C ALA A 96 -20.52 16.67 -23.70
N GLU A 97 -21.80 17.08 -23.72
CA GLU A 97 -22.32 18.12 -24.63
C GLU A 97 -21.45 19.39 -24.67
N ILE A 98 -20.90 19.78 -23.52
CA ILE A 98 -20.04 20.97 -23.43
C ILE A 98 -18.72 20.86 -24.22
N ASP A 99 -18.29 19.65 -24.56
CA ASP A 99 -17.08 19.36 -25.34
C ASP A 99 -17.37 19.22 -26.85
N GLN A 100 -18.63 19.38 -27.27
CA GLN A 100 -19.04 19.23 -28.68
C GLN A 100 -18.21 20.07 -29.65
N ALA A 101 -17.75 21.25 -29.23
CA ALA A 101 -16.96 22.15 -30.05
C ALA A 101 -15.61 21.58 -30.53
N TRP A 102 -15.10 20.50 -29.92
CA TRP A 102 -13.80 19.90 -30.26
C TRP A 102 -13.91 18.49 -30.82
N VAL A 103 -15.12 17.95 -30.97
CA VAL A 103 -15.36 16.56 -31.39
C VAL A 103 -14.75 16.28 -32.76
N GLU A 104 -14.97 17.15 -33.75
CA GLU A 104 -14.39 16.98 -35.10
C GLU A 104 -12.86 17.02 -35.10
N GLU A 105 -12.26 17.83 -34.22
CA GLU A 105 -10.80 17.94 -34.09
C GLU A 105 -10.22 16.69 -33.41
N ILE A 106 -10.87 16.22 -32.35
CA ILE A 106 -10.48 15.01 -31.62
C ILE A 106 -10.64 13.77 -32.50
N ASP A 107 -11.76 13.63 -33.20
CA ASP A 107 -12.00 12.53 -34.13
C ASP A 107 -10.91 12.46 -35.20
N ARG A 108 -10.62 13.59 -35.87
CA ARG A 108 -9.56 13.65 -36.89
C ARG A 108 -8.19 13.29 -36.31
N PHE A 109 -7.82 13.87 -35.16
CA PHE A 109 -6.55 13.57 -34.51
C PHE A 109 -6.43 12.09 -34.14
N THR A 110 -7.50 11.49 -33.60
CA THR A 110 -7.56 10.07 -33.26
C THR A 110 -7.44 9.21 -34.52
N ALA A 111 -8.19 9.50 -35.58
CA ALA A 111 -8.11 8.78 -36.84
C ALA A 111 -6.70 8.83 -37.46
N ASP A 112 -6.10 10.02 -37.52
CA ASP A 112 -4.74 10.22 -38.05
C ASP A 112 -3.70 9.46 -37.22
N THR A 113 -3.81 9.53 -35.88
CA THR A 113 -2.91 8.81 -34.96
C THR A 113 -3.06 7.30 -35.10
N ILE A 114 -4.29 6.79 -35.21
CA ILE A 114 -4.55 5.36 -35.43
C ILE A 114 -3.94 4.91 -36.76
N ALA A 115 -4.13 5.67 -37.83
CA ALA A 115 -3.56 5.37 -39.14
C ALA A 115 -2.01 5.34 -39.09
N GLU A 116 -1.39 6.30 -38.40
CA GLU A 116 0.07 6.37 -38.17
C GLU A 116 0.58 5.12 -37.41
N LEU A 117 -0.07 4.77 -36.29
CA LEU A 117 0.30 3.62 -35.48
C LEU A 117 0.11 2.31 -36.24
N CYS A 118 -1.01 2.17 -36.97
CA CYS A 118 -1.31 0.96 -37.73
C CYS A 118 -0.41 0.78 -38.95
N ALA A 119 0.07 1.85 -39.58
CA ALA A 119 1.11 1.77 -40.61
C ALA A 119 2.42 1.18 -40.06
N SER A 120 2.67 1.28 -38.75
CA SER A 120 3.86 0.74 -38.07
C SER A 120 3.63 -0.62 -37.39
N GLY A 121 2.43 -1.20 -37.49
CA GLY A 121 2.08 -2.49 -36.90
C GLY A 121 1.33 -2.38 -35.56
N CYS A 122 0.13 -1.79 -35.59
CA CYS A 122 -0.79 -1.77 -34.45
C CYS A 122 -1.42 -3.14 -34.18
N LEU A 123 -2.21 -3.24 -33.11
CA LEU A 123 -3.02 -4.37 -32.70
C LEU A 123 -4.44 -4.21 -33.30
N PRO A 124 -4.75 -4.80 -34.48
CA PRO A 124 -6.02 -4.56 -35.16
C PRO A 124 -7.24 -5.14 -34.41
N ASP A 125 -7.03 -6.12 -33.54
CA ASP A 125 -8.04 -6.72 -32.68
C ASP A 125 -8.53 -5.77 -31.57
N LYS A 126 -7.85 -4.64 -31.36
CA LYS A 126 -8.26 -3.57 -30.46
C LYS A 126 -9.22 -2.57 -31.10
N LEU A 127 -9.54 -2.74 -32.39
CA LEU A 127 -10.50 -1.93 -33.12
C LEU A 127 -11.77 -2.76 -33.45
N PRO A 128 -12.97 -2.16 -33.42
CA PRO A 128 -13.24 -0.77 -33.04
C PRO A 128 -13.02 -0.51 -31.54
N LEU A 129 -12.61 0.70 -31.18
CA LEU A 129 -12.45 1.11 -29.78
C LEU A 129 -13.49 2.16 -29.38
N THR A 130 -13.81 2.23 -28.09
CA THR A 130 -14.61 3.30 -27.50
C THR A 130 -13.71 4.31 -26.79
N LEU A 131 -13.56 5.51 -27.34
CA LEU A 131 -12.86 6.62 -26.68
C LEU A 131 -13.87 7.44 -25.87
N VAL A 132 -13.59 7.68 -24.60
CA VAL A 132 -14.48 8.43 -23.70
C VAL A 132 -13.76 9.64 -23.13
N LEU A 133 -14.26 10.83 -23.43
CA LEU A 133 -13.89 12.06 -22.74
C LEU A 133 -14.58 12.08 -21.37
N THR A 134 -13.82 11.90 -20.30
CA THR A 134 -14.35 11.77 -18.94
C THR A 134 -14.46 13.12 -18.22
N PRO A 135 -15.49 13.30 -17.37
CA PRO A 135 -15.66 14.48 -16.52
C PRO A 135 -14.75 14.46 -15.27
N ASP A 136 -13.81 13.52 -15.21
CA ASP A 136 -12.86 13.31 -14.13
C ASP A 136 -11.57 12.66 -14.69
N TYR A 137 -10.66 12.24 -13.80
CA TYR A 137 -9.42 11.56 -14.16
C TYR A 137 -9.48 10.04 -13.97
N SER A 138 -10.69 9.45 -13.99
CA SER A 138 -10.85 8.01 -13.83
C SER A 138 -10.17 7.24 -14.95
N GLN A 139 -9.53 6.13 -14.59
CA GLN A 139 -8.95 5.19 -15.55
C GLN A 139 -9.85 3.96 -15.67
N THR A 140 -9.64 3.16 -16.71
CA THR A 140 -10.43 1.94 -16.92
C THR A 140 -9.56 0.78 -17.37
N ALA A 141 -9.96 -0.44 -17.00
CA ALA A 141 -9.43 -1.69 -17.55
C ALA A 141 -10.45 -2.45 -18.41
N VAL A 142 -11.45 -1.75 -18.95
CA VAL A 142 -12.35 -2.33 -19.95
C VAL A 142 -11.56 -2.54 -21.27
N PRO A 143 -11.49 -3.76 -21.83
CA PRO A 143 -10.55 -4.11 -22.90
C PRO A 143 -10.66 -3.29 -24.20
N ASP A 144 -11.84 -2.78 -24.53
CA ASP A 144 -12.18 -2.06 -25.77
C ASP A 144 -12.47 -0.56 -25.52
N ARG A 145 -12.12 -0.05 -24.33
CA ARG A 145 -12.45 1.32 -23.91
C ARG A 145 -11.24 2.08 -23.41
N LEU A 146 -11.08 3.30 -23.92
CA LEU A 146 -10.06 4.24 -23.50
C LEU A 146 -10.72 5.46 -22.86
N ASN A 147 -10.47 5.67 -21.57
CA ASN A 147 -10.88 6.90 -20.89
C ASN A 147 -9.76 7.95 -20.99
N ILE A 148 -10.12 9.18 -21.34
CA ILE A 148 -9.24 10.34 -21.26
C ILE A 148 -9.98 11.52 -20.63
N PRO A 149 -9.39 12.27 -19.69
CA PRO A 149 -10.06 13.43 -19.12
C PRO A 149 -10.37 14.47 -20.20
N SER A 150 -11.53 15.14 -20.08
CA SER A 150 -11.90 16.25 -20.96
C SER A 150 -10.76 17.28 -21.06
N PRO A 151 -10.54 17.91 -22.24
CA PRO A 151 -9.59 19.02 -22.38
C PRO A 151 -9.83 20.14 -21.36
N ARG A 152 -11.08 20.34 -20.91
CA ARG A 152 -11.43 21.32 -19.88
C ARG A 152 -10.80 21.04 -18.53
N LEU A 153 -10.55 19.76 -18.21
CA LEU A 153 -9.88 19.36 -16.97
C LEU A 153 -8.37 19.36 -17.13
N VAL A 154 -7.87 18.95 -18.30
CA VAL A 154 -6.43 18.86 -18.57
C VAL A 154 -5.85 20.27 -18.73
N ALA A 155 -6.09 20.90 -19.87
CA ALA A 155 -5.65 22.26 -20.18
C ALA A 155 -6.26 22.72 -21.52
N LEU A 156 -6.68 23.97 -21.55
CA LEU A 156 -7.00 24.73 -22.75
C LEU A 156 -5.96 25.85 -22.94
N ASP A 157 -5.71 26.23 -24.19
CA ASP A 157 -4.87 27.37 -24.53
C ASP A 157 -5.60 28.70 -24.22
N LYS A 158 -4.91 29.83 -24.42
CA LYS A 158 -5.47 31.19 -24.26
C LYS A 158 -6.72 31.47 -25.10
N ASN A 159 -6.96 30.71 -26.17
CA ASN A 159 -8.12 30.84 -27.05
C ASN A 159 -9.27 29.89 -26.68
N GLY A 160 -9.10 29.08 -25.63
CA GLY A 160 -10.08 28.11 -25.18
C GLY A 160 -10.13 26.85 -26.05
N ARG A 161 -9.04 26.50 -26.74
CA ARG A 161 -8.88 25.25 -27.51
C ARG A 161 -8.08 24.22 -26.69
N PRO A 162 -8.23 22.90 -26.93
CA PRO A 162 -7.40 21.89 -26.26
C PRO A 162 -5.90 22.19 -26.42
N ALA A 163 -5.18 22.29 -25.30
CA ALA A 163 -3.75 22.58 -25.30
C ALA A 163 -2.92 21.35 -25.71
N ASN A 164 -1.64 21.55 -26.04
CA ASN A 164 -0.74 20.48 -26.48
C ASN A 164 -0.66 19.30 -25.48
N ILE A 165 -0.70 19.60 -24.18
CA ILE A 165 -0.67 18.60 -23.09
C ILE A 165 -1.82 17.57 -23.23
N PHE A 166 -3.02 18.01 -23.67
CA PHE A 166 -4.13 17.09 -23.91
C PHE A 166 -3.85 16.15 -25.09
N TRP A 167 -3.30 16.69 -26.19
CA TRP A 167 -3.01 15.92 -27.39
C TRP A 167 -1.88 14.90 -27.17
N GLU A 168 -0.84 15.28 -26.42
CA GLU A 168 0.22 14.37 -25.98
C GLU A 168 -0.33 13.24 -25.12
N GLN A 169 -1.22 13.56 -24.18
CA GLN A 169 -1.90 12.56 -23.37
C GLN A 169 -2.76 11.61 -24.22
N LEU A 170 -3.51 12.13 -25.20
CA LEU A 170 -4.33 11.32 -26.10
C LEU A 170 -3.48 10.39 -26.97
N ARG A 171 -2.42 10.93 -27.59
CA ARG A 171 -1.47 10.14 -28.38
C ARG A 171 -0.85 9.02 -27.55
N GLY A 172 -0.29 9.35 -26.38
CA GLY A 172 0.35 8.35 -25.52
C GLY A 172 -0.61 7.25 -25.07
N ARG A 173 -1.88 7.59 -24.80
CA ARG A 173 -2.93 6.62 -24.43
C ARG A 173 -3.35 5.74 -25.61
N LEU A 174 -3.49 6.30 -26.82
CA LEU A 174 -3.76 5.53 -28.03
C LEU A 174 -2.60 4.59 -28.35
N GLU A 175 -1.36 5.07 -28.26
CA GLU A 175 -0.16 4.26 -28.46
C GLU A 175 -0.11 3.09 -27.47
N ALA A 176 -0.33 3.36 -26.18
CA ALA A 176 -0.36 2.33 -25.13
C ALA A 176 -1.45 1.27 -25.35
N PHE A 177 -2.56 1.65 -25.98
CA PHE A 177 -3.70 0.77 -26.21
C PHE A 177 -3.58 -0.04 -27.51
N LEU A 178 -3.03 0.57 -28.57
CA LEU A 178 -3.02 0.03 -29.93
C LEU A 178 -1.71 -0.60 -30.35
N THR A 179 -0.65 -0.53 -29.53
CA THR A 179 0.64 -1.12 -29.88
C THR A 179 1.06 -2.15 -28.83
N PRO A 180 1.91 -3.12 -29.20
CA PRO A 180 2.51 -4.01 -28.21
C PRO A 180 3.22 -3.22 -27.11
N ALA A 181 2.88 -3.50 -25.86
CA ALA A 181 3.43 -2.80 -24.71
C ALA A 181 4.69 -3.51 -24.21
N VAL A 182 5.72 -2.74 -23.85
CA VAL A 182 6.86 -3.24 -23.07
C VAL A 182 6.78 -2.56 -21.71
N ILE A 183 6.70 -3.35 -20.64
CA ILE A 183 6.72 -2.83 -19.27
C ILE A 183 8.03 -3.20 -18.59
N ARG A 184 8.67 -2.24 -17.93
CA ARG A 184 9.85 -2.45 -17.09
C ARG A 184 9.38 -2.59 -15.64
N PHE A 185 9.49 -3.79 -15.09
CA PHE A 185 8.93 -4.13 -13.79
C PHE A 185 10.01 -4.47 -12.78
N ALA A 186 10.16 -3.64 -11.75
CA ALA A 186 11.20 -3.82 -10.74
C ALA A 186 10.82 -4.92 -9.74
N VAL A 187 11.78 -5.80 -9.46
CA VAL A 187 11.64 -6.85 -8.45
C VAL A 187 12.73 -6.66 -7.38
N PRO A 188 12.36 -6.58 -6.09
CA PRO A 188 13.33 -6.45 -5.01
C PRO A 188 14.40 -7.56 -5.01
N PRO A 189 15.56 -7.32 -4.39
CA PRO A 189 16.61 -8.33 -4.29
C PRO A 189 16.08 -9.61 -3.61
N PRO A 190 16.51 -10.80 -4.02
CA PRO A 190 16.11 -12.06 -3.39
C PRO A 190 16.41 -12.16 -1.88
N ARG A 191 17.27 -11.28 -1.33
CA ARG A 191 17.88 -11.39 0.01
C ARG A 191 17.27 -10.48 1.08
N VAL A 192 16.17 -9.77 0.83
CA VAL A 192 15.62 -8.79 1.80
C VAL A 192 15.01 -9.46 3.06
N ARG A 193 14.68 -10.75 3.02
CA ARG A 193 14.48 -11.63 4.19
C ARG A 193 14.39 -13.08 3.70
N ASP A 194 15.25 -13.97 4.20
CA ASP A 194 15.16 -15.43 4.02
C ASP A 194 15.17 -16.00 2.59
N GLY A 195 15.72 -15.26 1.61
CA GLY A 195 16.21 -15.86 0.37
C GLY A 195 15.17 -16.27 -0.67
N GLN A 196 13.92 -15.78 -0.62
CA GLN A 196 12.97 -16.03 -1.71
C GLN A 196 12.13 -14.80 -2.07
N ALA A 197 12.27 -14.35 -3.31
CA ALA A 197 11.32 -13.43 -3.94
C ALA A 197 9.90 -14.03 -3.87
N LEU A 198 8.88 -13.20 -3.66
CA LEU A 198 7.48 -13.64 -3.46
C LEU A 198 7.00 -14.66 -4.51
N PHE A 199 7.48 -14.52 -5.74
CA PHE A 199 7.28 -15.45 -6.84
C PHE A 199 8.60 -15.70 -7.55
N ASN A 200 8.64 -16.76 -8.37
CA ASN A 200 9.59 -16.82 -9.46
C ASN A 200 9.09 -15.90 -10.60
N TYR A 201 9.49 -14.63 -10.55
CA TYR A 201 9.02 -13.59 -11.46
C TYR A 201 9.39 -13.85 -12.92
N GLU A 202 10.55 -14.44 -13.21
CA GLU A 202 10.97 -14.82 -14.56
C GLU A 202 10.05 -15.88 -15.16
N ARG A 203 9.74 -16.93 -14.37
CA ARG A 203 8.80 -17.97 -14.79
C ARG A 203 7.39 -17.42 -14.98
N ALA A 204 6.96 -16.54 -14.07
CA ALA A 204 5.66 -15.89 -14.16
C ALA A 204 5.57 -14.99 -15.42
N ALA A 205 6.60 -14.21 -15.71
CA ALA A 205 6.67 -13.35 -16.88
C ALA A 205 6.63 -14.18 -18.17
N ALA A 206 7.39 -15.28 -18.25
CA ALA A 206 7.36 -16.17 -19.40
C ALA A 206 5.95 -16.77 -19.65
N ALA A 207 5.26 -17.20 -18.59
CA ALA A 207 3.90 -17.72 -18.69
C ALA A 207 2.89 -16.64 -19.10
N PHE A 208 3.03 -15.43 -18.56
CA PHE A 208 2.19 -14.29 -18.91
C PHE A 208 2.38 -13.86 -20.37
N MET A 209 3.63 -13.66 -20.81
CA MET A 209 3.94 -13.28 -22.20
C MET A 209 3.50 -14.34 -23.21
N ALA A 210 3.46 -15.63 -22.82
CA ALA A 210 2.89 -16.67 -23.67
C ALA A 210 1.36 -16.56 -23.80
N ALA A 211 0.66 -16.09 -22.76
CA ALA A 211 -0.80 -15.90 -22.75
C ALA A 211 -1.24 -14.51 -23.28
N ARG A 212 -0.31 -13.55 -23.30
CA ARG A 212 -0.48 -12.14 -23.68
C ARG A 212 0.73 -11.69 -24.51
N PRO A 213 0.91 -12.20 -25.74
CA PRO A 213 2.07 -11.89 -26.56
C PRO A 213 2.17 -10.40 -26.95
N GLU A 214 1.08 -9.65 -26.80
CA GLU A 214 1.02 -8.20 -26.99
C GLU A 214 1.62 -7.40 -25.83
N ILE A 215 1.94 -8.02 -24.69
CA ILE A 215 2.60 -7.37 -23.55
C ILE A 215 3.91 -8.10 -23.24
N THR A 216 5.03 -7.40 -23.40
CA THR A 216 6.35 -7.85 -22.96
C THR A 216 6.63 -7.34 -21.55
N VAL A 217 7.06 -8.23 -20.65
CA VAL A 217 7.43 -7.89 -19.28
C VAL A 217 8.95 -8.02 -19.12
N GLU A 218 9.64 -6.89 -18.99
CA GLU A 218 11.05 -6.84 -18.65
C GLU A 218 11.21 -6.84 -17.12
N ILE A 219 11.53 -8.00 -16.56
CA ILE A 219 11.82 -8.13 -15.13
C ILE A 219 13.18 -7.49 -14.85
N VAL A 220 13.18 -6.46 -14.00
CA VAL A 220 14.41 -5.81 -13.54
C VAL A 220 14.66 -6.19 -12.09
N ALA A 221 15.50 -7.22 -11.89
CA ALA A 221 15.92 -7.64 -10.57
C ALA A 221 16.90 -6.62 -9.96
N LEU A 222 16.54 -6.04 -8.83
CA LEU A 222 17.38 -5.09 -8.12
C LEU A 222 18.46 -5.82 -7.33
N GLU A 223 19.70 -5.33 -7.40
CA GLU A 223 20.80 -5.84 -6.56
C GLU A 223 20.61 -5.45 -5.08
N THR A 224 20.19 -4.20 -4.87
CA THR A 224 19.83 -3.64 -3.57
C THR A 224 18.62 -2.74 -3.72
N LEU A 225 17.83 -2.56 -2.66
CA LEU A 225 16.77 -1.57 -2.67
C LEU A 225 17.36 -0.15 -2.66
N PRO A 226 16.80 0.78 -3.45
CA PRO A 226 17.27 2.16 -3.44
C PRO A 226 17.04 2.78 -2.06
N LYS A 227 17.92 3.72 -1.68
CA LYS A 227 17.79 4.49 -0.42
C LYS A 227 16.52 5.34 -0.39
N ASP A 228 16.05 5.78 -1.55
CA ASP A 228 14.77 6.45 -1.72
C ASP A 228 13.87 5.54 -2.57
N PRO A 229 12.77 5.01 -2.02
CA PRO A 229 11.89 4.09 -2.73
C PRO A 229 11.10 4.82 -3.83
N ALA A 230 11.08 6.16 -3.82
CA ALA A 230 10.54 6.96 -4.93
C ALA A 230 11.20 6.60 -6.28
N VAL A 231 12.48 6.22 -6.27
CA VAL A 231 13.22 5.78 -7.46
C VAL A 231 12.49 4.64 -8.18
N LEU A 232 11.87 3.72 -7.44
CA LEU A 232 11.11 2.62 -8.03
C LEU A 232 9.96 3.12 -8.91
N ALA A 233 9.27 4.17 -8.46
CA ALA A 233 8.17 4.76 -9.20
C ALA A 233 8.63 5.69 -10.34
N LEU A 234 9.85 6.23 -10.24
CA LEU A 234 10.42 7.18 -11.22
C LEU A 234 11.21 6.50 -12.35
N GLU A 235 11.64 5.26 -12.19
CA GLU A 235 12.46 4.55 -13.20
C GLU A 235 11.76 3.38 -13.89
N PHE A 236 10.68 2.86 -13.28
CA PHE A 236 9.99 1.65 -13.72
C PHE A 236 8.50 1.90 -13.89
N ASP A 237 7.83 1.05 -14.67
CA ASP A 237 6.38 1.09 -14.88
C ASP A 237 5.58 0.58 -13.66
N GLY A 238 6.23 -0.26 -12.85
CA GLY A 238 5.71 -0.75 -11.59
C GLY A 238 6.78 -1.54 -10.85
N ALA A 239 6.49 -1.89 -9.59
CA ALA A 239 7.39 -2.67 -8.78
C ALA A 239 6.65 -3.67 -7.90
N ALA A 240 7.25 -4.85 -7.69
CA ALA A 240 6.85 -5.82 -6.67
C ALA A 240 7.26 -5.36 -5.26
N TYR A 241 6.87 -4.14 -4.92
CA TYR A 241 7.18 -3.45 -3.69
C TYR A 241 5.94 -2.68 -3.27
N PRO A 242 5.52 -2.74 -2.01
CA PRO A 242 4.37 -1.95 -1.59
C PRO A 242 4.69 -0.47 -1.38
N PRO A 243 3.82 0.44 -1.82
CA PRO A 243 4.12 1.86 -1.81
C PRO A 243 4.21 2.36 -0.36
N THR A 244 5.25 3.15 -0.08
CA THR A 244 5.40 3.79 1.24
C THR A 244 4.46 4.98 1.39
N LYS A 245 4.20 5.43 2.63
CA LYS A 245 3.49 6.69 2.89
C LYS A 245 4.03 7.83 2.04
N ALA A 246 5.35 8.03 2.04
CA ALA A 246 5.99 9.12 1.30
C ALA A 246 5.68 9.05 -0.21
N MET A 247 5.72 7.85 -0.80
CA MET A 247 5.38 7.63 -2.20
C MET A 247 3.91 7.94 -2.50
N LEU A 248 2.99 7.48 -1.63
CA LEU A 248 1.57 7.80 -1.77
C LEU A 248 1.36 9.31 -1.66
N THR A 249 1.82 9.94 -0.58
CA THR A 249 1.62 11.38 -0.34
C THR A 249 2.24 12.28 -1.41
N ALA A 250 3.30 11.82 -2.08
CA ALA A 250 3.93 12.52 -3.20
C ALA A 250 3.25 12.24 -4.56
N GLY A 251 2.34 11.26 -4.62
CA GLY A 251 1.62 10.87 -5.82
C GLY A 251 2.41 10.01 -6.79
N LEU A 252 3.35 9.22 -6.29
CA LEU A 252 4.23 8.41 -7.12
C LEU A 252 3.64 7.05 -7.50
N ALA A 253 2.66 6.53 -6.75
CA ALA A 253 1.92 5.33 -7.10
C ALA A 253 0.55 5.69 -7.70
N ALA A 254 0.08 4.89 -8.65
CA ALA A 254 -1.23 5.04 -9.25
C ALA A 254 -2.34 4.50 -8.32
N ASP A 255 -3.49 5.17 -8.34
CA ASP A 255 -4.73 4.65 -7.76
C ASP A 255 -5.30 3.55 -8.67
N LEU A 256 -5.44 2.35 -8.11
CA LEU A 256 -5.91 1.14 -8.80
C LEU A 256 -7.41 0.90 -8.60
N THR A 257 -8.09 1.79 -7.87
CA THR A 257 -9.52 1.65 -7.55
C THR A 257 -10.35 1.49 -8.81
N ASP A 258 -10.25 2.42 -9.77
CA ASP A 258 -11.10 2.39 -10.96
C ASP A 258 -10.76 1.19 -11.87
N PHE A 259 -9.51 0.75 -11.90
CA PHE A 259 -9.12 -0.50 -12.57
C PHE A 259 -9.84 -1.70 -11.96
N ALA A 260 -9.80 -1.83 -10.63
CA ALA A 260 -10.45 -2.93 -9.90
C ALA A 260 -11.99 -2.94 -10.04
N TYR A 261 -12.62 -1.78 -10.22
CA TYR A 261 -14.09 -1.67 -10.38
C TYR A 261 -14.55 -1.78 -11.83
N SER A 262 -13.71 -1.48 -12.81
CA SER A 262 -14.09 -1.48 -14.23
C SER A 262 -13.61 -2.69 -15.02
N ASP A 263 -12.56 -3.40 -14.60
CA ASP A 263 -12.11 -4.63 -15.27
C ASP A 263 -13.17 -5.73 -15.12
N PRO A 264 -13.84 -6.16 -16.22
CA PRO A 264 -14.88 -7.18 -16.15
C PRO A 264 -14.35 -8.58 -15.79
N ASP A 265 -13.05 -8.82 -15.98
CA ASP A 265 -12.40 -10.10 -15.72
C ASP A 265 -11.68 -10.12 -14.35
N PHE A 266 -11.84 -9.08 -13.53
CA PHE A 266 -11.23 -8.99 -12.21
C PHE A 266 -12.19 -9.44 -11.10
N ASP A 267 -11.97 -10.64 -10.58
CA ASP A 267 -12.72 -11.14 -9.42
C ASP A 267 -12.17 -10.53 -8.12
N ARG A 268 -12.80 -9.44 -7.68
CA ARG A 268 -12.51 -8.78 -6.39
C ARG A 268 -13.05 -9.57 -5.20
N ALA A 269 -14.08 -10.40 -5.37
CA ALA A 269 -14.66 -11.19 -4.28
C ALA A 269 -13.74 -12.35 -3.88
N ASP A 270 -12.88 -12.80 -4.78
CA ASP A 270 -11.83 -13.80 -4.53
C ASP A 270 -10.57 -13.22 -3.87
N PHE A 271 -10.73 -12.33 -2.89
CA PHE A 271 -9.66 -11.89 -2.00
C PHE A 271 -10.08 -12.08 -0.54
N TYR A 272 -9.13 -12.48 0.31
CA TYR A 272 -9.36 -12.40 1.76
C TYR A 272 -9.51 -10.93 2.14
N GLU A 273 -10.59 -10.59 2.86
CA GLU A 273 -10.90 -9.21 3.22
C GLU A 273 -9.75 -8.57 4.01
N GLN A 274 -9.14 -9.30 4.96
CA GLN A 274 -7.96 -8.86 5.72
C GLN A 274 -6.82 -8.39 4.80
N ILE A 275 -6.59 -9.10 3.70
CA ILE A 275 -5.47 -8.86 2.78
C ILE A 275 -5.82 -7.75 1.80
N TRP A 276 -7.04 -7.73 1.27
CA TRP A 276 -7.54 -6.65 0.42
C TRP A 276 -7.40 -5.29 1.11
N ARG A 277 -7.84 -5.21 2.37
CA ARG A 277 -7.80 -3.99 3.18
C ARG A 277 -6.39 -3.48 3.43
N GLY A 278 -5.38 -4.35 3.49
CA GLY A 278 -3.98 -3.91 3.64
C GLY A 278 -3.40 -3.28 2.38
N ALA A 279 -4.07 -3.39 1.23
CA ALA A 279 -3.74 -2.68 0.00
C ALA A 279 -4.52 -1.37 -0.17
N GLU A 280 -5.48 -1.11 0.74
CA GLU A 280 -6.26 0.12 0.75
C GLU A 280 -5.63 1.18 1.66
N TRP A 281 -5.72 2.43 1.23
CA TRP A 281 -5.43 3.59 2.06
C TRP A 281 -6.47 4.67 1.74
N ARG A 282 -7.21 5.12 2.77
CA ARG A 282 -8.30 6.09 2.64
C ARG A 282 -9.34 5.70 1.57
N ASP A 283 -9.86 4.47 1.69
CA ASP A 283 -10.89 3.89 0.80
C ASP A 283 -10.50 3.80 -0.68
N ARG A 284 -9.21 3.85 -0.99
CA ARG A 284 -8.64 3.71 -2.33
C ARG A 284 -7.62 2.58 -2.36
N LEU A 285 -7.56 1.84 -3.47
CA LEU A 285 -6.61 0.75 -3.69
C LEU A 285 -5.29 1.30 -4.28
N TRP A 286 -4.16 1.09 -3.62
CA TRP A 286 -2.86 1.66 -4.05
C TRP A 286 -1.85 0.62 -4.54
N MET A 287 -2.16 -0.66 -4.36
CA MET A 287 -1.36 -1.77 -4.86
C MET A 287 -2.26 -2.97 -5.12
N MET A 288 -1.81 -3.89 -5.98
CA MET A 288 -2.41 -5.22 -6.06
C MET A 288 -1.90 -6.05 -4.88
N PRO A 289 -2.77 -6.54 -3.96
CA PRO A 289 -2.34 -7.47 -2.94
C PRO A 289 -2.01 -8.83 -3.57
N LEU A 290 -0.87 -9.40 -3.20
CA LEU A 290 -0.35 -10.64 -3.79
C LEU A 290 -0.27 -11.77 -2.76
N ALA A 291 0.14 -11.45 -1.53
CA ALA A 291 0.17 -12.37 -0.41
C ALA A 291 0.24 -11.59 0.91
N ALA A 292 0.25 -12.30 2.04
CA ALA A 292 0.50 -11.70 3.34
C ALA A 292 1.43 -12.56 4.20
N GLN A 293 2.23 -11.90 5.03
CA GLN A 293 2.99 -12.53 6.10
C GLN A 293 2.21 -12.38 7.40
N MET A 294 1.96 -13.51 8.07
CA MET A 294 1.27 -13.55 9.35
C MET A 294 2.24 -14.06 10.42
N PRO A 295 2.99 -13.18 11.12
CA PRO A 295 3.84 -13.59 12.23
C PRO A 295 3.06 -14.35 13.30
N VAL A 296 3.76 -15.18 14.05
CA VAL A 296 3.22 -15.99 15.15
C VAL A 296 4.16 -15.91 16.35
N LEU A 297 3.69 -16.37 17.52
CA LEU A 297 4.55 -16.58 18.67
C LEU A 297 5.12 -18.00 18.64
N TYR A 298 6.44 -18.09 18.74
CA TYR A 298 7.14 -19.32 19.03
C TYR A 298 7.53 -19.34 20.50
N TYR A 299 7.59 -20.54 21.08
CA TYR A 299 8.03 -20.72 22.45
C TYR A 299 8.86 -22.00 22.62
N ASP A 300 9.68 -21.99 23.66
CA ASP A 300 10.57 -23.10 24.01
C ASP A 300 9.83 -24.12 24.89
N GLU A 301 9.38 -25.24 24.29
CA GLU A 301 8.65 -26.30 25.00
C GLU A 301 9.43 -26.84 26.20
N THR A 302 10.76 -26.97 26.06
CA THR A 302 11.63 -27.46 27.14
C THR A 302 11.65 -26.47 28.32
N ALA A 303 11.55 -25.17 28.07
CA ALA A 303 11.49 -24.17 29.14
C ALA A 303 10.18 -24.27 29.94
N TYR A 304 9.05 -24.53 29.27
CA TYR A 304 7.76 -24.78 29.94
C TYR A 304 7.79 -26.08 30.75
N GLU A 305 8.34 -27.16 30.18
CA GLU A 305 8.48 -28.45 30.88
C GLU A 305 9.35 -28.31 32.14
N GLN A 306 10.50 -27.64 32.04
CA GLN A 306 11.41 -27.42 33.18
C GLN A 306 10.79 -26.55 34.28
N ALA A 307 9.95 -25.59 33.91
CA ALA A 307 9.20 -24.78 34.87
C ALA A 307 7.99 -25.52 35.48
N GLY A 308 7.69 -26.75 35.02
CA GLY A 308 6.51 -27.51 35.45
C GLY A 308 5.19 -26.86 35.03
N MET A 309 5.19 -26.10 33.93
CA MET A 309 4.06 -25.32 33.46
C MET A 309 3.37 -26.01 32.28
N PRO A 310 2.04 -25.89 32.14
CA PRO A 310 1.35 -26.30 30.91
C PRO A 310 1.76 -25.38 29.76
N GLU A 311 1.82 -25.92 28.55
CA GLU A 311 2.05 -25.13 27.34
C GLU A 311 0.92 -24.10 27.10
N PRO A 312 1.22 -22.98 26.43
CA PRO A 312 0.22 -21.98 26.08
C PRO A 312 -0.93 -22.56 25.25
N SER A 313 -2.15 -22.13 25.58
CA SER A 313 -3.33 -22.47 24.77
C SER A 313 -3.43 -21.59 23.52
N LEU A 314 -4.28 -21.97 22.55
CA LEU A 314 -4.60 -21.10 21.41
C LEU A 314 -5.38 -19.83 21.78
N ARG A 315 -5.81 -19.70 23.04
CA ARG A 315 -6.51 -18.53 23.60
C ARG A 315 -5.70 -17.83 24.67
N TRP A 316 -4.38 -17.92 24.56
CA TRP A 316 -3.44 -17.30 25.49
C TRP A 316 -3.77 -15.81 25.67
N THR A 317 -3.80 -15.34 26.90
CA THR A 317 -3.99 -13.93 27.21
C THR A 317 -2.66 -13.23 27.46
N TRP A 318 -2.60 -11.91 27.27
CA TRP A 318 -1.40 -11.13 27.61
C TRP A 318 -0.99 -11.33 29.07
N ALA A 319 -1.96 -11.38 30.01
CA ALA A 319 -1.68 -11.60 31.43
C ALA A 319 -1.15 -13.01 31.75
N GLU A 320 -1.61 -14.03 31.03
CA GLU A 320 -1.05 -15.38 31.13
C GLU A 320 0.37 -15.42 30.57
N MET A 321 0.59 -14.85 29.39
CA MET A 321 1.93 -14.79 28.80
C MET A 321 2.94 -14.13 29.73
N GLU A 322 2.56 -13.01 30.35
CA GLU A 322 3.40 -12.30 31.32
C GLU A 322 3.74 -13.14 32.55
N ARG A 323 2.78 -13.90 33.06
CA ARG A 323 2.98 -14.82 34.18
C ARG A 323 3.90 -15.98 33.80
N ASP A 324 3.72 -16.50 32.60
CA ASP A 324 4.48 -17.63 32.07
C ASP A 324 5.94 -17.25 31.89
N ILE A 325 6.23 -16.15 31.18
CA ILE A 325 7.61 -15.70 30.98
C ILE A 325 8.31 -15.37 32.30
N ALA A 326 7.61 -14.77 33.27
CA ALA A 326 8.19 -14.45 34.58
C ALA A 326 8.52 -15.72 35.38
N THR A 327 7.64 -16.72 35.34
CA THR A 327 7.82 -17.99 36.04
C THR A 327 8.94 -18.80 35.41
N ILE A 328 8.97 -18.89 34.07
CA ILE A 328 10.00 -19.59 33.33
C ILE A 328 11.38 -19.01 33.61
N VAL A 329 11.53 -17.67 33.56
CA VAL A 329 12.80 -16.99 33.82
C VAL A 329 13.26 -17.20 35.27
N ALA A 330 12.33 -17.15 36.24
CA ALA A 330 12.65 -17.41 37.65
C ALA A 330 13.04 -18.87 37.94
N ALA A 331 12.55 -19.82 37.14
CA ALA A 331 12.86 -21.24 37.27
C ALA A 331 14.19 -21.65 36.63
N GLN A 332 14.85 -20.76 35.87
CA GLN A 332 16.08 -21.09 35.17
C GLN A 332 17.29 -21.24 36.12
N PRO A 333 18.15 -22.26 35.91
CA PRO A 333 19.42 -22.35 36.60
C PRO A 333 20.37 -21.21 36.17
N GLU A 334 21.34 -20.85 37.02
CA GLU A 334 22.31 -19.76 36.77
C GLU A 334 23.08 -19.89 35.45
N ASN A 335 23.26 -21.11 34.94
CA ASN A 335 23.93 -21.42 33.69
C ASN A 335 22.97 -21.64 32.50
N SER A 336 21.70 -21.25 32.63
CA SER A 336 20.73 -21.39 31.55
C SER A 336 21.11 -20.56 30.33
N ARG A 337 20.84 -21.12 29.13
CA ARG A 337 20.92 -20.37 27.87
C ARG A 337 19.82 -19.31 27.74
N LEU A 338 18.73 -19.47 28.49
CA LEU A 338 17.57 -18.60 28.48
C LEU A 338 17.91 -17.33 29.26
N THR A 339 18.07 -16.22 28.55
CA THR A 339 18.44 -14.92 29.14
C THR A 339 17.23 -14.00 29.26
N TRP A 340 16.19 -14.24 28.46
CA TRP A 340 15.04 -13.35 28.32
C TRP A 340 13.73 -14.15 28.37
N GLY A 341 12.69 -13.53 28.92
CA GLY A 341 11.34 -14.08 28.87
C GLY A 341 10.71 -13.91 27.50
N PHE A 342 10.95 -12.77 26.85
CA PHE A 342 10.31 -12.40 25.60
C PHE A 342 11.27 -11.74 24.59
N LEU A 343 10.95 -11.86 23.30
CA LEU A 343 11.67 -11.20 22.22
C LEU A 343 10.74 -10.83 21.05
N ASP A 344 10.74 -9.56 20.66
CA ASP A 344 10.12 -9.05 19.44
C ASP A 344 11.09 -8.07 18.77
N THR A 345 11.61 -8.45 17.60
CA THR A 345 12.55 -7.64 16.82
C THR A 345 11.87 -6.77 15.76
N GLY A 346 10.54 -6.88 15.60
CA GLY A 346 9.76 -6.23 14.54
C GLY A 346 8.93 -5.03 15.03
N LEU A 347 8.18 -5.19 16.13
CA LEU A 347 7.04 -4.38 16.65
C LEU A 347 5.68 -5.10 16.52
N ASP A 348 5.64 -6.36 16.08
CA ASP A 348 4.39 -7.10 15.88
C ASP A 348 3.61 -7.28 17.19
N ALA A 349 4.30 -7.55 18.30
CA ALA A 349 3.67 -7.66 19.61
C ALA A 349 3.17 -6.31 20.10
N LEU A 350 3.86 -5.22 19.76
CA LEU A 350 3.42 -3.86 20.07
C LEU A 350 2.11 -3.52 19.35
N PHE A 351 2.00 -3.82 18.04
CA PHE A 351 0.76 -3.65 17.28
C PHE A 351 -0.37 -4.51 17.85
N SER A 352 -0.09 -5.81 18.08
CA SER A 352 -1.06 -6.74 18.63
C SER A 352 -1.59 -6.28 20.00
N TYR A 353 -0.69 -5.84 20.89
CA TYR A 353 -1.06 -5.32 22.21
C TYR A 353 -1.93 -4.07 22.08
N ALA A 354 -1.52 -3.11 21.24
CA ALA A 354 -2.25 -1.86 21.02
C ALA A 354 -3.67 -2.10 20.50
N TRP A 355 -3.86 -3.02 19.55
CA TRP A 355 -5.21 -3.34 19.03
C TRP A 355 -6.08 -4.09 20.04
N ASN A 356 -5.49 -4.88 20.93
CA ASN A 356 -6.21 -5.59 22.00
C ASN A 356 -6.56 -4.69 23.19
N TRP A 357 -5.81 -3.60 23.42
CA TRP A 357 -6.00 -2.70 24.55
C TRP A 357 -7.38 -2.06 24.54
N GLU A 358 -8.17 -2.32 25.58
CA GLU A 358 -9.55 -1.81 25.72
C GLU A 358 -10.34 -1.92 24.41
N ASN A 359 -10.11 -2.99 23.64
CA ASN A 359 -10.62 -3.10 22.27
C ASN A 359 -12.14 -2.94 22.27
N ASP A 360 -12.69 -1.84 21.76
CA ASP A 360 -14.14 -1.58 21.74
C ASP A 360 -14.86 -2.33 20.61
N CYS A 361 -14.13 -3.00 19.71
CA CYS A 361 -14.70 -3.76 18.60
C CYS A 361 -15.00 -5.23 18.96
N ARG A 362 -15.42 -5.41 20.21
CA ARG A 362 -15.65 -6.70 20.87
C ARG A 362 -16.74 -7.56 20.21
N GLU A 363 -17.60 -6.92 19.42
CA GLU A 363 -18.80 -7.53 18.86
C GLU A 363 -18.77 -7.61 17.33
N THR A 364 -17.67 -7.19 16.70
CA THR A 364 -17.53 -7.12 15.23
C THR A 364 -16.33 -7.94 14.78
N ALA A 365 -16.40 -8.61 13.61
CA ALA A 365 -15.23 -9.23 12.99
C ALA A 365 -14.09 -8.19 12.88
N SER A 366 -12.86 -8.54 13.30
CA SER A 366 -11.76 -7.58 13.49
C SER A 366 -11.41 -6.77 12.23
N VAL A 367 -11.69 -7.32 11.04
CA VAL A 367 -11.53 -6.63 9.75
C VAL A 367 -12.42 -5.39 9.61
N LEU A 368 -13.56 -5.35 10.30
CA LEU A 368 -14.52 -4.23 10.27
C LEU A 368 -14.26 -3.19 11.37
N CYS A 369 -13.23 -3.40 12.21
CA CYS A 369 -12.79 -2.47 13.25
C CYS A 369 -11.64 -1.56 12.76
N GLN A 370 -11.83 -0.91 11.61
CA GLN A 370 -10.78 -0.05 11.05
C GLN A 370 -10.87 1.35 11.62
N ARG A 371 -10.49 1.47 12.89
CA ARG A 371 -10.12 2.77 13.45
C ARG A 371 -8.60 2.84 13.51
N PRO A 372 -7.99 3.92 12.99
CA PRO A 372 -6.60 4.23 13.27
C PRO A 372 -6.34 4.14 14.77
N LEU A 373 -5.22 3.54 15.18
CA LEU A 373 -4.90 3.28 16.59
C LEU A 373 -5.06 4.53 17.48
N PRO A 374 -6.02 4.55 18.44
CA PRO A 374 -6.21 5.70 19.31
C PRO A 374 -4.96 6.02 20.15
N PRO A 375 -4.68 7.29 20.50
CA PRO A 375 -3.51 7.66 21.30
C PRO A 375 -3.40 6.92 22.65
N GLN A 376 -4.53 6.57 23.27
CA GLN A 376 -4.56 5.80 24.52
C GLN A 376 -4.04 4.35 24.34
N ASN A 377 -4.40 3.69 23.23
CA ASN A 377 -3.92 2.36 22.88
C ASN A 377 -2.42 2.37 22.58
N VAL A 378 -1.95 3.39 21.86
CA VAL A 378 -0.53 3.61 21.61
C VAL A 378 0.24 3.86 22.91
N THR A 379 -0.31 4.68 23.81
CA THR A 379 0.28 4.93 25.14
C THR A 379 0.43 3.62 25.91
N ALA A 380 -0.64 2.81 25.99
CA ALA A 380 -0.62 1.56 26.72
C ALA A 380 0.40 0.56 26.14
N ALA A 381 0.48 0.46 24.82
CA ALA A 381 1.45 -0.41 24.15
C ALA A 381 2.89 0.05 24.39
N LEU A 382 3.17 1.36 24.29
CA LEU A 382 4.49 1.93 24.56
C LEU A 382 4.90 1.76 26.02
N ASP A 383 3.96 1.88 26.95
CA ASP A 383 4.20 1.62 28.38
C ASP A 383 4.52 0.14 28.62
N TRP A 384 3.70 -0.77 28.08
CA TRP A 384 3.93 -2.22 28.15
C TRP A 384 5.30 -2.63 27.61
N TYR A 385 5.70 -2.08 26.47
CA TYR A 385 6.99 -2.37 25.86
C TYR A 385 8.15 -1.72 26.63
N GLY A 386 7.99 -0.47 27.06
CA GLY A 386 8.97 0.29 27.84
C GLY A 386 9.33 -0.36 29.18
N GLN A 387 8.40 -1.07 29.80
CA GLN A 387 8.63 -1.83 31.03
C GLN A 387 9.44 -3.12 30.83
N ARG A 388 9.71 -3.55 29.59
CA ARG A 388 10.38 -4.82 29.28
C ARG A 388 11.70 -4.64 28.56
N VAL A 389 11.74 -3.73 27.59
CA VAL A 389 12.95 -3.45 26.82
C VAL A 389 14.07 -3.02 27.76
N ASN A 390 15.27 -3.59 27.55
CA ASN A 390 16.44 -3.33 28.40
C ASN A 390 16.24 -3.69 29.89
N GLN A 391 15.29 -4.59 30.23
CA GLN A 391 15.13 -5.10 31.59
C GLN A 391 15.69 -6.52 31.70
N PRO A 392 16.63 -6.78 32.64
CA PRO A 392 17.21 -8.11 32.87
C PRO A 392 16.13 -9.20 33.00
N GLY A 393 16.27 -10.29 32.24
CA GLY A 393 15.32 -11.40 32.26
C GLY A 393 14.01 -11.14 31.50
N GLN A 394 13.70 -9.91 31.07
CA GLN A 394 12.46 -9.59 30.34
C GLN A 394 12.70 -9.58 28.84
N MET A 395 13.34 -8.51 28.32
CA MET A 395 13.71 -8.35 26.92
C MET A 395 15.11 -7.72 26.81
N PRO A 396 15.88 -8.07 25.76
CA PRO A 396 17.17 -7.44 25.52
C PRO A 396 17.03 -5.94 25.23
N ASP A 397 18.14 -5.22 25.37
CA ASP A 397 18.25 -3.87 24.83
C ASP A 397 18.28 -3.93 23.30
N LEU A 398 17.23 -3.40 22.68
CA LEU A 398 17.10 -3.27 21.23
C LEU A 398 17.47 -1.87 20.74
N SER A 399 17.73 -0.91 21.66
CA SER A 399 18.01 0.51 21.38
C SER A 399 19.49 0.82 21.17
N ALA A 400 20.41 0.14 21.88
CA ALA A 400 21.85 0.46 21.88
C ALA A 400 22.59 0.31 20.54
N ASN A 401 22.00 -0.30 19.51
CA ASN A 401 22.73 -0.66 18.27
C ASN A 401 22.22 0.04 16.99
N ILE A 402 21.35 1.04 17.12
CA ILE A 402 20.78 1.75 15.96
C ILE A 402 21.76 2.83 15.45
N GLU A 403 22.24 3.73 16.30
CA GLU A 403 22.98 4.93 15.86
C GLU A 403 24.48 4.71 15.55
N GLU A 404 25.22 3.93 16.34
CA GLU A 404 26.70 3.91 16.30
C GLU A 404 27.30 3.27 15.04
N LEU A 405 26.52 2.48 14.30
CA LEU A 405 27.00 1.69 13.18
C LEU A 405 26.37 2.22 11.85
N LEU A 406 25.49 3.24 11.91
CA LEU A 406 24.83 3.90 10.77
C LEU A 406 25.61 5.07 10.17
N GLY A 407 26.91 4.87 9.93
CA GLY A 407 27.57 5.56 8.82
C GLY A 407 26.87 5.18 7.49
N ALA A 408 25.75 5.84 7.18
CA ALA A 408 24.87 5.69 6.02
C ALA A 408 23.94 4.45 5.95
N SER A 409 22.73 4.53 6.54
CA SER A 409 21.45 4.11 5.90
C SER A 409 20.26 4.17 6.88
N ALA A 410 19.74 5.38 7.14
CA ALA A 410 18.54 5.60 7.95
C ALA A 410 17.24 5.03 7.35
N PHE A 411 17.26 4.59 6.08
CA PHE A 411 16.06 4.17 5.35
C PHE A 411 15.60 2.73 5.63
N LEU A 412 16.52 1.82 5.98
CA LEU A 412 16.16 0.45 6.39
C LEU A 412 15.71 0.38 7.86
N ALA A 413 15.93 1.44 8.63
CA ALA A 413 15.43 1.58 10.00
C ALA A 413 14.01 2.21 10.05
N SER A 414 13.58 2.90 8.99
CA SER A 414 12.26 3.54 8.90
C SER A 414 11.22 2.70 8.15
N SER A 415 11.62 1.59 7.53
CA SER A 415 10.71 0.59 7.00
C SER A 415 10.52 -0.52 8.03
N ASN A 416 9.40 -0.50 8.76
CA ASN A 416 8.96 -1.63 9.61
C ASN A 416 8.83 -2.97 8.84
N TRP A 417 9.01 -2.94 7.51
CA TRP A 417 8.95 -4.06 6.57
C TRP A 417 10.29 -4.76 6.37
N ILE A 418 11.38 -3.99 6.33
CA ILE A 418 12.69 -4.51 5.98
C ILE A 418 13.46 -4.53 7.27
N GLY A 419 13.53 -5.71 7.90
CA GLY A 419 14.54 -5.91 8.90
C GLY A 419 15.89 -5.69 8.25
N GLY A 420 16.50 -4.52 8.48
CA GLY A 420 17.84 -4.23 7.98
C GLY A 420 18.80 -5.36 8.37
N GLU A 421 19.93 -5.47 7.68
CA GLU A 421 20.91 -6.56 7.89
C GLU A 421 21.24 -6.81 9.38
N ARG A 422 21.11 -5.80 10.24
CA ARG A 422 21.23 -5.94 11.71
C ARG A 422 20.05 -6.55 12.44
N GLN A 423 18.79 -6.23 12.09
CA GLN A 423 17.65 -6.93 12.68
C GLN A 423 17.72 -8.40 12.29
N PHE A 424 18.17 -8.72 11.08
CA PHE A 424 18.46 -10.10 10.66
C PHE A 424 19.59 -10.75 11.47
N VAL A 425 20.68 -10.04 11.79
CA VAL A 425 21.77 -10.56 12.65
C VAL A 425 21.35 -10.68 14.11
N LEU A 426 20.60 -9.72 14.67
CA LEU A 426 20.09 -9.78 16.04
C LEU A 426 19.03 -10.86 16.19
N TRP A 427 18.09 -10.94 15.23
CA TRP A 427 17.10 -12.00 15.14
C TRP A 427 17.80 -13.36 15.03
N ASN A 428 18.68 -13.57 14.05
CA ASN A 428 19.43 -14.82 13.95
C ASN A 428 20.23 -15.11 15.21
N PHE A 429 20.99 -14.16 15.77
CA PHE A 429 21.82 -14.42 16.94
C PHE A 429 21.01 -14.74 18.20
N GLN A 430 19.85 -14.14 18.39
CA GLN A 430 19.03 -14.30 19.60
C GLN A 430 18.01 -15.42 19.49
N THR A 431 17.38 -15.63 18.32
CA THR A 431 16.44 -16.74 18.07
C THR A 431 17.18 -18.04 17.76
N SER A 432 18.27 -18.04 16.98
CA SER A 432 19.02 -19.28 16.69
C SER A 432 19.75 -19.84 17.93
N ARG A 433 20.05 -18.98 18.91
CA ARG A 433 20.57 -19.41 20.22
C ARG A 433 19.48 -19.65 21.26
N ARG A 434 18.20 -19.43 20.89
CA ARG A 434 17.01 -19.56 21.73
C ARG A 434 17.23 -18.98 23.13
N LYS A 435 17.59 -17.70 23.17
CA LYS A 435 17.82 -16.99 24.43
C LYS A 435 16.54 -16.46 25.06
N ALA A 436 15.40 -16.55 24.36
CA ALA A 436 14.10 -16.09 24.82
C ALA A 436 13.13 -17.27 25.02
N ALA A 437 12.28 -17.22 26.04
CA ALA A 437 11.27 -18.26 26.31
C ALA A 437 10.17 -18.24 25.24
N VAL A 438 9.81 -17.03 24.82
CA VAL A 438 8.77 -16.74 23.83
C VAL A 438 9.32 -15.68 22.88
N TRP A 439 9.09 -15.83 21.57
CA TRP A 439 9.51 -14.83 20.60
C TRP A 439 8.57 -14.73 19.41
N VAL A 440 8.53 -13.54 18.78
CA VAL A 440 7.85 -13.34 17.51
C VAL A 440 8.73 -13.86 16.37
N ASP A 441 8.13 -14.61 15.45
CA ASP A 441 8.81 -15.07 14.25
C ASP A 441 7.84 -15.25 13.06
N LEU A 442 8.42 -15.44 11.88
CA LEU A 442 7.70 -15.70 10.64
C LEU A 442 7.47 -17.21 10.44
N PRO A 443 6.31 -17.60 9.86
CA PRO A 443 6.03 -18.99 9.50
C PRO A 443 7.05 -19.64 8.56
N VAL A 444 7.78 -18.85 7.75
CA VAL A 444 8.86 -19.33 6.86
C VAL A 444 10.04 -19.94 7.63
N ASN A 445 10.22 -19.55 8.90
CA ASN A 445 11.32 -20.00 9.75
C ASN A 445 10.98 -21.25 10.57
N TYR A 446 9.75 -21.77 10.47
CA TYR A 446 9.26 -22.86 11.32
C TYR A 446 10.18 -24.08 11.30
N GLU A 447 10.53 -24.59 10.12
CA GLU A 447 11.41 -25.76 9.99
C GLU A 447 12.80 -25.51 10.56
N HIS A 448 13.36 -24.33 10.29
CA HIS A 448 14.67 -23.95 10.81
C HIS A 448 14.66 -23.92 12.34
N GLN A 449 13.64 -23.31 12.95
CA GLN A 449 13.50 -23.27 14.40
C GLN A 449 13.31 -24.66 15.00
N LEU A 450 12.49 -25.51 14.38
CA LEU A 450 12.22 -26.87 14.85
C LEU A 450 13.47 -27.76 14.84
N LEU A 451 14.39 -27.55 13.90
CA LEU A 451 15.66 -28.28 13.84
C LEU A 451 16.63 -27.92 14.98
N LEU A 452 16.46 -26.74 15.60
CA LEU A 452 17.33 -26.29 16.69
C LEU A 452 16.96 -26.94 18.04
N ALA A 453 15.67 -27.07 18.36
CA ALA A 453 15.15 -27.71 19.58
C ALA A 453 13.61 -27.89 19.52
N PRO A 454 12.96 -28.57 20.49
CA PRO A 454 11.50 -28.69 20.57
C PRO A 454 10.82 -27.31 20.55
N LEU A 455 9.78 -27.12 19.74
CA LEU A 455 9.24 -25.81 19.37
C LEU A 455 7.72 -25.82 19.40
N GLY A 456 7.17 -24.98 20.27
CA GLY A 456 5.75 -24.70 20.31
C GLY A 456 5.39 -23.46 19.50
N VAL A 457 4.13 -23.39 19.06
CA VAL A 457 3.59 -22.26 18.28
C VAL A 457 2.25 -21.84 18.85
N ALA A 458 2.07 -20.53 19.05
CA ALA A 458 0.83 -19.92 19.50
C ALA A 458 0.48 -18.70 18.64
N PRO A 459 -0.82 -18.35 18.53
CA PRO A 459 -1.22 -17.03 18.03
C PRO A 459 -0.78 -15.93 19.00
N PHE A 460 -0.88 -14.67 18.57
CA PHE A 460 -0.69 -13.56 19.50
C PHE A 460 -1.72 -13.59 20.64
N PRO A 461 -1.36 -13.14 21.85
CA PRO A 461 -2.26 -13.21 22.98
C PRO A 461 -3.44 -12.24 22.83
N GLY A 462 -4.56 -12.63 23.41
CA GLY A 462 -5.76 -11.81 23.50
C GLY A 462 -5.95 -11.18 24.87
N SER A 463 -7.17 -10.70 25.10
CA SER A 463 -7.67 -10.37 26.44
C SER A 463 -8.59 -11.47 26.95
N ASP A 464 -8.99 -11.43 28.22
CA ASP A 464 -9.85 -12.43 28.89
C ASP A 464 -11.19 -12.77 28.15
N ARG A 465 -11.54 -12.00 27.11
CA ARG A 465 -12.78 -12.16 26.31
C ARG A 465 -12.56 -12.29 24.80
N PHE A 466 -11.33 -12.15 24.28
CA PHE A 466 -11.04 -12.07 22.84
C PHE A 466 -9.95 -13.05 22.41
N ASP A 467 -10.14 -13.68 21.26
CA ASP A 467 -9.07 -14.35 20.53
C ASP A 467 -8.09 -13.25 20.02
N GLY A 468 -6.78 -13.41 20.24
CA GLY A 468 -5.81 -12.33 20.05
C GLY A 468 -5.67 -11.83 18.61
N ILE A 469 -5.54 -10.51 18.45
CA ILE A 469 -5.39 -9.87 17.14
C ILE A 469 -3.95 -10.07 16.64
N THR A 470 -3.81 -10.80 15.53
CA THR A 470 -2.50 -11.06 14.92
C THR A 470 -2.20 -10.05 13.81
N PRO A 471 -1.03 -9.38 13.81
CA PRO A 471 -0.61 -8.54 12.70
C PRO A 471 -0.52 -9.30 11.38
N LEU A 472 -0.94 -8.64 10.30
CA LEU A 472 -0.87 -9.16 8.95
C LEU A 472 -0.15 -8.16 8.04
N TRP A 473 1.03 -8.53 7.56
CA TRP A 473 1.83 -7.71 6.66
C TRP A 473 1.53 -8.08 5.22
N VAL A 474 0.67 -7.29 4.57
CA VAL A 474 0.26 -7.51 3.17
C VAL A 474 1.40 -7.13 2.23
N GLN A 475 1.79 -8.06 1.38
CA GLN A 475 2.71 -7.84 0.27
C GLN A 475 1.92 -7.60 -1.02
N GLY A 476 2.47 -6.76 -1.89
CA GLY A 476 1.82 -6.40 -3.14
C GLY A 476 2.75 -5.70 -4.11
N ALA A 477 2.18 -5.19 -5.18
CA ALA A 477 2.88 -4.45 -6.22
C ALA A 477 2.09 -3.23 -6.65
N PHE A 478 2.75 -2.12 -6.92
CA PHE A 478 2.12 -0.89 -7.41
C PHE A 478 2.40 -0.65 -8.90
N ILE A 479 1.56 0.19 -9.51
CA ILE A 479 1.80 0.79 -10.83
C ILE A 479 2.36 2.20 -10.60
N SER A 480 3.46 2.52 -11.26
CA SER A 480 4.06 3.85 -11.18
C SER A 480 3.14 4.88 -11.79
N ARG A 481 3.01 6.06 -11.16
CA ARG A 481 2.10 7.10 -11.62
C ARG A 481 2.39 7.61 -13.03
N GLN A 482 3.67 7.66 -13.36
CA GLN A 482 4.20 8.13 -14.62
C GLN A 482 4.26 7.05 -15.71
N SER A 483 3.85 5.81 -15.42
CA SER A 483 3.84 4.77 -16.44
C SER A 483 2.92 5.21 -17.59
N GLU A 484 3.43 5.14 -18.81
CA GLU A 484 2.65 5.37 -20.02
C GLU A 484 1.81 4.13 -20.40
N ARG A 485 2.04 2.99 -19.73
CA ARG A 485 1.42 1.70 -20.03
C ARG A 485 0.64 1.11 -18.83
N PRO A 486 -0.17 1.90 -18.08
CA PRO A 486 -0.76 1.45 -16.81
C PRO A 486 -1.72 0.26 -16.99
N TYR A 487 -2.41 0.15 -18.13
CA TYR A 487 -3.26 -1.01 -18.43
C TYR A 487 -2.44 -2.30 -18.54
N ALA A 488 -1.28 -2.26 -19.22
CA ALA A 488 -0.41 -3.43 -19.37
C ALA A 488 0.15 -3.87 -18.01
N VAL A 489 0.57 -2.91 -17.17
CA VAL A 489 1.01 -3.21 -15.79
C VAL A 489 -0.15 -3.79 -14.98
N TRP A 490 -1.37 -3.24 -15.08
CA TRP A 490 -2.55 -3.80 -14.42
C TRP A 490 -2.81 -5.26 -14.83
N GLN A 491 -2.74 -5.60 -16.11
CA GLN A 491 -2.89 -6.99 -16.57
C GLN A 491 -1.80 -7.91 -15.98
N TRP A 492 -0.57 -7.43 -15.89
CA TRP A 492 0.52 -8.15 -15.24
C TRP A 492 0.27 -8.36 -13.74
N LEU A 493 -0.17 -7.32 -13.00
CA LEU A 493 -0.50 -7.43 -11.59
C LEU A 493 -1.69 -8.36 -11.33
N LYS A 494 -2.73 -8.30 -12.18
CA LYS A 494 -3.86 -9.23 -12.16
C LYS A 494 -3.37 -10.66 -12.29
N PHE A 495 -2.51 -10.95 -13.27
CA PHE A 495 -1.91 -12.28 -13.44
C PHE A 495 -1.09 -12.73 -12.23
N LEU A 496 -0.26 -11.84 -11.67
CA LEU A 496 0.54 -12.13 -10.48
C LEU A 496 -0.34 -12.50 -9.27
N SER A 497 -1.52 -11.88 -9.12
CA SER A 497 -2.44 -12.19 -8.00
C SER A 497 -2.97 -13.63 -8.01
N TYR A 498 -2.90 -14.33 -9.15
CA TYR A 498 -3.27 -15.74 -9.28
C TYR A 498 -2.10 -16.71 -9.13
N GLN A 499 -0.87 -16.21 -8.90
CA GLN A 499 0.28 -17.08 -8.73
C GLN A 499 0.37 -17.61 -7.30
N ALA A 500 0.86 -18.84 -7.17
CA ALA A 500 1.22 -19.42 -5.88
C ALA A 500 2.43 -18.66 -5.30
N PRO A 501 2.30 -18.00 -4.14
CA PRO A 501 3.44 -17.34 -3.52
C PRO A 501 4.44 -18.35 -2.97
N THR A 502 5.61 -17.87 -2.56
CA THR A 502 6.58 -18.67 -1.83
C THR A 502 5.97 -19.36 -0.62
N PRO A 503 6.49 -20.53 -0.22
CA PRO A 503 5.96 -21.28 0.90
C PRO A 503 5.80 -20.40 2.14
N ARG A 504 4.72 -20.65 2.89
CA ARG A 504 4.39 -19.98 4.17
C ARG A 504 3.89 -18.55 4.09
N MET A 505 3.83 -17.95 2.90
CA MET A 505 3.05 -16.73 2.68
C MET A 505 1.58 -17.07 2.44
N VAL A 506 0.67 -16.37 3.12
CA VAL A 506 -0.78 -16.54 2.90
C VAL A 506 -1.12 -15.95 1.54
N PRO A 507 -1.62 -16.73 0.55
CA PRO A 507 -2.02 -16.17 -0.74
C PRO A 507 -3.13 -15.14 -0.56
N ALA A 508 -3.11 -14.05 -1.33
CA ALA A 508 -4.14 -13.02 -1.23
C ALA A 508 -5.55 -13.53 -1.60
N ARG A 509 -5.60 -14.52 -2.51
CA ARG A 509 -6.82 -15.12 -3.01
C ARG A 509 -7.15 -16.45 -2.30
N PRO A 510 -8.40 -16.64 -1.80
CA PRO A 510 -8.87 -17.92 -1.30
C PRO A 510 -8.82 -19.03 -2.36
N SER A 511 -9.09 -18.74 -3.64
CA SER A 511 -8.98 -19.70 -4.73
C SER A 511 -7.56 -20.29 -4.85
N VAL A 512 -6.54 -19.44 -4.86
CA VAL A 512 -5.12 -19.83 -4.91
C VAL A 512 -4.74 -20.63 -3.66
N ALA A 513 -5.16 -20.18 -2.47
CA ALA A 513 -4.92 -20.91 -1.23
C ALA A 513 -5.54 -22.32 -1.24
N LYS A 514 -6.72 -22.48 -1.85
CA LYS A 514 -7.38 -23.77 -2.03
C LYS A 514 -6.65 -24.64 -3.06
N GLU A 515 -6.28 -24.08 -4.20
CA GLU A 515 -5.58 -24.78 -5.29
C GLU A 515 -4.26 -25.41 -4.80
N ILE A 516 -3.46 -24.64 -4.07
CA ILE A 516 -2.17 -25.12 -3.55
C ILE A 516 -2.30 -25.90 -2.22
N GLY A 517 -3.51 -26.02 -1.68
CA GLY A 517 -3.76 -26.66 -0.39
C GLY A 517 -3.08 -25.96 0.80
N TYR A 518 -2.91 -24.63 0.73
CA TYR A 518 -2.12 -23.84 1.69
C TYR A 518 -2.44 -24.19 3.14
N TRP A 519 -3.70 -24.08 3.54
CA TRP A 519 -4.14 -24.34 4.92
C TRP A 519 -4.04 -25.82 5.32
N GLN A 520 -4.09 -26.74 4.37
CA GLN A 520 -4.06 -28.18 4.62
C GLN A 520 -2.63 -28.69 4.86
N TYR A 521 -1.65 -28.11 4.17
CA TYR A 521 -0.26 -28.58 4.20
C TYR A 521 0.63 -27.90 5.24
N LEU A 522 0.09 -26.96 6.04
CA LEU A 522 0.82 -26.42 7.19
C LEU A 522 1.06 -27.53 8.25
N PRO A 523 2.29 -27.65 8.81
CA PRO A 523 2.60 -28.52 9.94
C PRO A 523 1.64 -28.26 11.09
N ARG A 524 1.22 -29.31 11.79
CA ARG A 524 0.09 -29.23 12.73
C ARG A 524 0.19 -28.11 13.76
N PRO A 525 1.31 -27.91 14.50
CA PRO A 525 1.39 -26.82 15.49
C PRO A 525 1.19 -25.44 14.85
N LEU A 526 1.95 -25.17 13.79
CA LEU A 526 1.86 -23.90 13.06
C LEU A 526 0.49 -23.71 12.39
N GLY A 527 -0.03 -24.73 11.74
CA GLY A 527 -1.33 -24.69 11.09
C GLY A 527 -2.48 -24.46 12.06
N ASN A 528 -2.41 -25.01 13.28
CA ASN A 528 -3.41 -24.78 14.31
C ASN A 528 -3.38 -23.33 14.80
N ALA A 529 -2.20 -22.80 15.12
CA ALA A 529 -2.04 -21.40 15.51
C ALA A 529 -2.51 -20.46 14.40
N MET A 530 -2.06 -20.65 13.16
CA MET A 530 -2.41 -19.78 12.04
C MET A 530 -3.91 -19.84 11.70
N ARG A 531 -4.53 -21.01 11.65
CA ARG A 531 -5.99 -21.12 11.38
C ARG A 531 -6.84 -20.51 12.49
N ALA A 532 -6.38 -20.58 13.74
CA ALA A 532 -7.06 -19.92 14.86
C ALA A 532 -6.93 -18.39 14.78
N ALA A 533 -5.76 -17.89 14.39
CA ALA A 533 -5.48 -16.45 14.37
C ALA A 533 -6.01 -15.72 13.13
N PHE A 534 -6.00 -16.36 11.96
CA PHE A 534 -6.27 -15.70 10.68
C PHE A 534 -7.64 -15.00 10.59
N PRO A 535 -8.75 -15.56 11.11
CA PRO A 535 -10.04 -14.85 11.16
C PRO A 535 -9.98 -13.52 11.93
N PHE A 536 -9.06 -13.40 12.88
CA PHE A 536 -8.85 -12.21 13.71
C PHE A 536 -7.67 -11.35 13.26
N ALA A 537 -6.93 -11.78 12.23
CA ALA A 537 -5.76 -11.06 11.75
C ALA A 537 -6.14 -9.69 11.20
N ARG A 538 -5.32 -8.69 11.50
CA ARG A 538 -5.53 -7.29 11.08
C ARG A 538 -4.36 -6.82 10.22
N PRO A 539 -4.60 -6.23 9.04
CA PRO A 539 -3.53 -5.62 8.26
C PRO A 539 -2.86 -4.48 9.03
N VAL A 540 -1.52 -4.45 9.01
CA VAL A 540 -0.76 -3.33 9.55
C VAL A 540 -0.80 -2.16 8.55
N THR A 541 -1.79 -1.28 8.71
CA THR A 541 -2.06 -0.17 7.79
C THR A 541 -0.96 0.89 7.78
N ILE A 542 -0.90 1.71 6.72
CA ILE A 542 0.04 2.85 6.65
C ILE A 542 -0.18 3.82 7.81
N GLU A 543 -1.42 4.07 8.22
CA GLU A 543 -1.74 4.85 9.42
C GLU A 543 -1.12 4.25 10.67
N ASP A 544 -1.34 2.96 10.93
CA ASP A 544 -0.83 2.33 12.14
C ASP A 544 0.71 2.34 12.16
N GLN A 545 1.37 2.13 11.01
CA GLN A 545 2.83 2.24 10.87
C GLN A 545 3.36 3.65 11.21
N THR A 546 2.57 4.69 11.02
CA THR A 546 2.96 6.07 11.38
C THR A 546 2.70 6.39 12.85
N ARG A 547 1.86 5.59 13.52
CA ARG A 547 1.44 5.81 14.91
C ARG A 547 2.26 5.03 15.93
N LEU A 548 2.86 3.91 15.51
CA LEU A 548 3.77 3.07 16.29
C LEU A 548 5.09 2.86 15.53
N THR A 549 6.18 3.42 16.05
CA THR A 549 7.51 3.36 15.44
C THR A 549 8.61 2.98 16.43
N TRP A 550 9.73 2.47 15.91
CA TRP A 550 10.93 2.21 16.70
C TRP A 550 11.53 3.46 17.32
N GLU A 551 11.33 4.63 16.70
CA GLU A 551 11.76 5.91 17.26
C GLU A 551 11.03 6.22 18.57
N GLN A 552 9.71 5.99 18.62
CA GLN A 552 8.92 6.16 19.84
C GLN A 552 9.36 5.18 20.92
N VAL A 553 9.53 3.90 20.57
CA VAL A 553 10.01 2.87 21.50
C VAL A 553 11.38 3.24 22.08
N THR A 554 12.32 3.67 21.23
CA THR A 554 13.66 4.09 21.65
C THR A 554 13.61 5.31 22.57
N ALA A 555 12.74 6.28 22.27
CA ALA A 555 12.58 7.47 23.09
C ALA A 555 11.95 7.17 24.46
N VAL A 556 11.02 6.22 24.54
CA VAL A 556 10.46 5.76 25.82
C VAL A 556 11.49 4.96 26.61
N ALA A 557 12.19 4.01 25.97
CA ALA A 557 13.21 3.17 26.59
C ALA A 557 14.39 3.97 27.17
N SER A 558 14.79 5.05 26.50
CA SER A 558 15.85 5.96 26.97
C SER A 558 15.38 6.97 28.02
N GLY A 559 14.09 6.98 28.36
CA GLY A 559 13.49 7.98 29.25
C GLY A 559 13.40 9.39 28.65
N LYS A 560 13.65 9.55 27.34
CA LYS A 560 13.55 10.83 26.62
C LYS A 560 12.11 11.35 26.58
N PHE A 561 11.13 10.45 26.46
CA PHE A 561 9.70 10.76 26.52
C PHE A 561 8.95 9.77 27.40
N THR A 562 7.90 10.23 28.07
CA THR A 562 6.89 9.31 28.62
C THR A 562 6.11 8.63 27.48
N PRO A 563 5.50 7.45 27.72
CA PRO A 563 4.64 6.80 26.72
C PRO A 563 3.54 7.72 26.15
N ALA A 564 2.93 8.55 27.01
CA ALA A 564 1.90 9.50 26.60
C ALA A 564 2.45 10.64 25.72
N GLU A 565 3.66 11.13 26.00
CA GLU A 565 4.32 12.14 25.16
C GLU A 565 4.72 11.59 23.81
N ALA A 566 5.27 10.37 23.77
CA ALA A 566 5.60 9.68 22.53
C ALA A 566 4.35 9.38 21.69
N ALA A 567 3.25 8.96 22.32
CA ALA A 567 1.97 8.72 21.66
C ALA A 567 1.29 9.99 21.11
N ARG A 568 1.57 11.18 21.67
CA ARG A 568 1.09 12.45 21.11
C ARG A 568 1.88 12.92 19.89
N ARG A 569 3.10 12.42 19.70
CA ARG A 569 3.98 12.77 18.56
C ARG A 569 3.71 11.88 17.35
N GLN A 570 2.43 11.75 16.97
CA GLN A 570 2.02 11.01 15.78
C GLN A 570 1.92 11.97 14.60
N PRO A 571 2.89 11.96 13.65
CA PRO A 571 2.72 12.73 12.43
C PRO A 571 1.50 12.18 11.68
N GLU A 572 0.49 13.02 11.47
CA GLU A 572 -0.69 12.59 10.71
C GLU A 572 -0.26 12.08 9.32
N ALA A 573 -0.89 10.98 8.89
CA ALA A 573 -0.82 10.55 7.51
C ALA A 573 -1.78 11.41 6.68
N GLY A 574 -1.36 12.64 6.39
CA GLY A 574 -2.03 13.56 5.47
C GLY A 574 -1.42 13.49 4.07
N TRP A 575 -2.23 13.72 3.05
CA TRP A 575 -1.72 13.96 1.69
C TRP A 575 -0.81 15.19 1.65
N PHE A 576 0.12 15.23 0.70
CA PHE A 576 1.07 16.34 0.47
C PHE A 576 2.10 16.58 1.58
N GLY A 577 2.01 15.87 2.71
CA GLY A 577 2.90 16.01 3.85
C GLY A 577 2.76 17.38 4.50
N ASN A 578 2.80 17.45 5.83
CA ASN A 578 3.15 18.71 6.46
C ASN A 578 4.63 18.99 6.16
N ASN A 579 4.93 19.49 4.96
CA ASN A 579 5.99 20.45 4.83
C ASN A 579 5.49 21.70 5.56
N ASP A 580 5.79 21.79 6.85
CA ASP A 580 6.22 23.07 7.41
C ASP A 580 7.36 23.56 6.51
N THR A 581 7.01 24.22 5.40
CA THR A 581 7.81 25.09 4.52
C THR A 581 7.19 25.21 3.12
N ALA A 582 6.20 26.10 3.00
CA ALA A 582 6.15 27.13 1.96
C ALA A 582 5.31 28.31 2.52
N PRO A 583 5.67 29.57 2.20
CA PRO A 583 5.51 30.74 3.08
C PRO A 583 4.08 31.18 3.38
#